data_AF-A0AAV7H454-F1
#
_entry.id   AF-A0AAV7H454-F1
#
_cell.length_a   1.000
_cell.length_b   1.000
_cell.length_c   1.000
_cell.angle_alpha   90.00
_cell.angle_beta   90.00
_cell.angle_gamma   90.00
#
_symmetry.space_group_name_H-M   'P 1'
#
loop_
_entity.id
_entity.type
_entity.pdbx_description
1 polymer ?
#
loop_
_entity_poly.entity_id
_entity_poly.type
_entity_poly.pdbx_seq_one_letter_code
_entity_poly.pdbx_strand_id
1 'polypeptide(L)'
;MVEREVKAEGVLRFSSMVLAAISAAVVGLDEETKTVFFTRKRATSRKLQVLWVFTIIASASSCYHLLQLCGSIAIAWLRKNHSQVANKFFAWIWLLLDQGVAYAMFAVTVAATEGSTVALRGVNALQWSELCNIYGKFCRQVAGGLICGFAASIAMAVVSFFSARNLFKLYSVHHRREISGLKKWRWNLFYSSFS
;
A
#
# COMPACT_ATOMS: atom_id res chain seq x y z
N MET A 1 -1.80 4.46 25.18
CA MET A 1 -1.64 5.17 23.89
C MET A 1 -1.04 4.26 22.81
N VAL A 2 0.10 3.61 23.07
CA VAL A 2 0.79 2.69 22.13
C VAL A 2 -0.11 1.56 21.63
N GLU A 3 -0.91 0.92 22.50
CA GLU A 3 -1.83 -0.15 22.08
C GLU A 3 -2.89 0.31 21.08
N ARG A 4 -3.39 1.55 21.21
CA ARG A 4 -4.35 2.13 20.26
C ARG A 4 -3.70 2.41 18.91
N GLU A 5 -2.45 2.87 18.89
CA GLU A 5 -1.69 3.09 17.66
C GLU A 5 -1.45 1.76 16.91
N VAL A 6 -1.06 0.69 17.61
CA VAL A 6 -0.86 -0.64 17.00
C VAL A 6 -2.16 -1.22 16.46
N LYS A 7 -3.26 -1.10 17.21
CA LYS A 7 -4.60 -1.52 16.73
C LYS A 7 -5.02 -0.73 15.49
N ALA A 8 -4.83 0.59 15.48
CA ALA A 8 -5.16 1.43 14.33
C ALA A 8 -4.32 1.06 13.09
N GLU A 9 -3.00 0.86 13.25
CA GLU A 9 -2.11 0.42 12.17
C GLU A 9 -2.55 -0.94 11.59
N GLY A 10 -2.91 -1.88 12.46
CA GLY A 10 -3.44 -3.19 12.04
C GLY A 10 -4.75 -3.08 11.24
N VAL A 11 -5.70 -2.26 11.71
CA VAL A 11 -6.96 -2.00 11.01
C VAL A 11 -6.71 -1.34 9.66
N LEU A 12 -5.82 -0.35 9.60
CA LEU A 12 -5.44 0.32 8.35
C LEU A 12 -4.85 -0.67 7.34
N ARG A 13 -3.93 -1.54 7.76
CA ARG A 13 -3.34 -2.56 6.86
C ARG A 13 -4.34 -3.62 6.41
N PHE A 14 -5.25 -4.03 7.30
CA PHE A 14 -6.31 -4.94 6.92
C PHE A 14 -7.26 -4.28 5.91
N SER A 15 -7.62 -3.01 6.13
CA SER A 15 -8.47 -2.26 5.20
C SER A 15 -7.80 -2.06 3.84
N SER A 16 -6.49 -1.75 3.80
CA SER A 16 -5.76 -1.58 2.53
C SER A 16 -5.64 -2.89 1.75
N MET A 17 -5.43 -4.01 2.44
CA MET A 17 -5.46 -5.36 1.86
C MET A 17 -6.83 -5.66 1.22
N VAL A 18 -7.92 -5.45 1.97
CA VAL A 18 -9.29 -5.73 1.48
C VAL A 18 -9.64 -4.82 0.30
N LEU A 19 -9.36 -3.51 0.39
CA LEU A 19 -9.64 -2.56 -0.69
C LEU A 19 -8.83 -2.89 -1.96
N ALA A 20 -7.54 -3.21 -1.81
CA ALA A 20 -6.70 -3.61 -2.93
C ALA A 20 -7.15 -4.94 -3.55
N ALA A 21 -7.57 -5.91 -2.73
CA ALA A 21 -8.11 -7.19 -3.19
C ALA A 21 -9.44 -7.01 -3.93
N ILE A 22 -10.37 -6.20 -3.41
CA ILE A 22 -11.63 -5.86 -4.08
C ILE A 22 -11.35 -5.18 -5.40
N SER A 23 -10.45 -4.19 -5.41
CA SER A 23 -10.03 -3.48 -6.61
C SER A 23 -9.47 -4.43 -7.68
N ALA A 24 -8.56 -5.34 -7.28
CA ALA A 24 -7.98 -6.34 -8.17
C ALA A 24 -9.02 -7.35 -8.67
N ALA A 25 -9.93 -7.80 -7.82
CA ALA A 25 -10.97 -8.76 -8.18
C ALA A 25 -12.00 -8.12 -9.13
N VAL A 26 -12.48 -6.91 -8.82
CA VAL A 26 -13.47 -6.19 -9.64
C VAL A 26 -12.90 -5.85 -11.02
N VAL A 27 -11.62 -5.46 -11.13
CA VAL A 27 -11.03 -5.13 -12.45
C VAL A 27 -10.46 -6.35 -13.16
N GLY A 28 -9.93 -7.32 -12.41
CA GLY A 28 -9.25 -8.50 -12.93
C GLY A 28 -10.17 -9.66 -13.29
N LEU A 29 -11.28 -9.86 -12.57
CA LEU A 29 -12.26 -10.90 -12.86
C LEU A 29 -13.36 -10.42 -13.82
N ASP A 30 -13.45 -9.11 -14.07
CA ASP A 30 -14.39 -8.56 -15.04
C ASP A 30 -13.85 -8.75 -16.47
N GLU A 31 -13.84 -10.01 -16.92
CA GLU A 31 -13.73 -10.38 -18.32
C GLU A 31 -15.13 -10.45 -18.95
N GLU A 32 -15.73 -9.30 -19.25
CA GLU A 32 -16.96 -9.27 -20.06
C GLU A 32 -16.60 -9.47 -21.56
N THR A 33 -16.78 -10.69 -22.07
CA THR A 33 -16.84 -10.94 -23.52
C THR A 33 -18.25 -10.63 -24.04
N LYS A 34 -18.44 -9.48 -24.70
CA LYS A 34 -19.64 -9.21 -25.51
C LYS A 34 -19.31 -8.89 -26.95
N THR A 35 -19.90 -9.65 -27.86
CA THR A 35 -19.87 -9.48 -29.32
C THR A 35 -20.85 -8.39 -29.75
N VAL A 36 -20.36 -7.33 -30.39
CA VAL A 36 -21.23 -6.28 -30.97
C VAL A 36 -20.77 -5.99 -32.41
N PHE A 37 -21.72 -6.05 -33.36
CA PHE A 37 -21.61 -5.75 -34.80
C PHE A 37 -20.62 -6.58 -35.63
N PHE A 38 -20.93 -7.87 -35.90
CA PHE A 38 -20.34 -8.80 -36.90
C PHE A 38 -18.80 -8.92 -36.99
N THR A 39 -18.08 -8.14 -36.19
CA THR A 39 -16.65 -8.11 -35.94
C THR A 39 -16.50 -8.38 -34.46
N ARG A 40 -15.83 -9.48 -34.12
CA ARG A 40 -15.50 -9.84 -32.74
C ARG A 40 -14.49 -8.83 -32.16
N LYS A 41 -14.95 -7.64 -31.76
CA LYS A 41 -14.14 -6.72 -30.95
C LYS A 41 -14.21 -7.15 -29.49
N ARG A 42 -13.27 -8.01 -29.10
CA ARG A 42 -12.95 -8.30 -27.69
C ARG A 42 -12.36 -7.02 -27.08
N ALA A 43 -13.20 -6.18 -26.47
CA ALA A 43 -12.75 -5.13 -25.55
C ALA A 43 -12.44 -5.79 -24.20
N THR A 44 -11.41 -6.61 -24.22
CA THR A 44 -10.91 -7.32 -23.06
C THR A 44 -10.13 -6.33 -22.19
N SER A 45 -10.34 -6.29 -20.87
CA SER A 45 -9.54 -5.52 -19.91
C SER A 45 -8.03 -5.82 -20.02
N ARG A 46 -7.69 -7.03 -20.46
CA ARG A 46 -6.34 -7.50 -20.87
C ARG A 46 -5.75 -6.79 -22.12
N LYS A 47 -6.50 -5.99 -22.88
CA LYS A 47 -6.01 -5.23 -24.05
C LYS A 47 -5.57 -3.81 -23.71
N LEU A 48 -6.11 -3.22 -22.63
CA LEU A 48 -5.56 -1.99 -22.07
C LEU A 48 -4.45 -2.39 -21.11
N GLN A 49 -3.20 -2.30 -21.59
CA GLN A 49 -2.01 -2.62 -20.79
C GLN A 49 -2.07 -1.97 -19.39
N VAL A 50 -2.64 -0.76 -19.30
CA VAL A 50 -2.79 -0.01 -18.06
C VAL A 50 -3.69 -0.70 -17.02
N LEU A 51 -4.83 -1.28 -17.42
CA LEU A 51 -5.72 -2.00 -16.50
C LEU A 51 -5.12 -3.34 -16.05
N TRP A 52 -4.35 -3.98 -16.92
CA TRP A 52 -3.63 -5.20 -16.55
C TRP A 52 -2.52 -4.93 -15.52
N VAL A 53 -1.74 -3.86 -15.73
CA VAL A 53 -0.71 -3.42 -14.78
C VAL A 53 -1.36 -3.02 -13.44
N PHE A 54 -2.50 -2.34 -13.47
CA PHE A 54 -3.28 -2.02 -12.27
C PHE A 54 -3.64 -3.27 -11.46
N THR A 55 -4.20 -4.30 -12.10
CA THR A 55 -4.55 -5.55 -11.43
C THR A 55 -3.34 -6.25 -10.82
N ILE A 56 -2.19 -6.26 -11.50
CA ILE A 56 -0.95 -6.84 -10.97
C ILE A 56 -0.49 -6.10 -9.72
N ILE A 57 -0.39 -4.77 -9.79
CA ILE A 57 0.10 -3.97 -8.66
C ILE A 57 -0.88 -4.03 -7.49
N ALA A 58 -2.20 -4.01 -7.73
CA ALA A 58 -3.21 -4.19 -6.69
C ALA A 58 -3.12 -5.56 -6.01
N SER A 59 -2.91 -6.63 -6.79
CA SER A 59 -2.73 -7.99 -6.27
C SER A 59 -1.44 -8.11 -5.45
N ALA A 60 -0.33 -7.57 -5.96
CA ALA A 60 0.96 -7.56 -5.26
C ALA A 60 0.87 -6.79 -3.93
N SER A 61 0.17 -5.65 -3.92
CA SER A 61 -0.02 -4.82 -2.73
C SER A 61 -0.87 -5.52 -1.66
N SER A 62 -1.94 -6.21 -2.07
CA SER A 62 -2.73 -7.05 -1.18
C SER A 62 -1.89 -8.16 -0.54
N CYS A 63 -1.12 -8.88 -1.36
CA CYS A 63 -0.23 -9.94 -0.91
C CYS A 63 0.82 -9.41 0.10
N TYR A 64 1.41 -8.25 -0.18
CA TYR A 64 2.35 -7.59 0.71
C TYR A 64 1.74 -7.31 2.10
N HIS A 65 0.56 -6.70 2.15
CA HIS A 65 -0.11 -6.41 3.42
C HIS A 65 -0.50 -7.68 4.18
N LEU A 66 -0.91 -8.73 3.47
CA LEU A 66 -1.20 -10.03 4.07
C LEU A 66 0.06 -10.65 4.68
N LEU A 67 1.16 -10.72 3.92
CA LEU A 67 2.44 -11.28 4.37
C LEU A 67 2.94 -10.57 5.62
N GLN A 68 2.78 -9.25 5.68
CA GLN A 68 3.23 -8.53 6.84
C GLN A 68 2.30 -8.67 8.05
N LEU A 69 0.98 -8.71 7.87
CA LEU A 69 0.06 -9.03 8.96
C LEU A 69 0.43 -10.40 9.56
N CYS A 70 0.60 -11.42 8.71
CA CYS A 70 1.05 -12.75 9.12
C CYS A 70 2.42 -12.73 9.81
N GLY A 71 3.40 -12.03 9.24
CA GLY A 71 4.75 -11.91 9.80
C GLY A 71 4.75 -11.23 11.18
N SER A 72 3.96 -10.17 11.36
CA SER A 72 3.85 -9.46 12.63
C SER A 72 3.21 -10.33 13.73
N ILE A 73 2.20 -11.13 13.37
CA ILE A 73 1.55 -12.08 14.28
C ILE A 73 2.50 -13.21 14.64
N ALA A 74 3.17 -13.82 13.64
CA ALA A 74 4.14 -14.89 13.86
C ALA A 74 5.29 -14.43 14.76
N ILE A 75 5.81 -13.22 14.51
CA ILE A 75 6.83 -12.59 15.36
C ILE A 75 6.31 -12.37 16.79
N ALA A 76 5.08 -11.87 16.97
CA ALA A 76 4.50 -11.67 18.29
C ALA A 76 4.33 -13.00 19.06
N TRP A 77 3.94 -14.07 18.36
CA TRP A 77 3.85 -15.43 18.91
C TRP A 77 5.20 -16.00 19.34
N LEU A 78 6.21 -15.88 18.47
CA LEU A 78 7.56 -16.40 18.71
C LEU A 78 8.33 -15.59 19.77
N ARG A 79 8.04 -14.29 19.89
CA ARG A 79 8.77 -13.35 20.76
C ARG A 79 8.27 -13.31 22.21
N LYS A 80 7.43 -14.27 22.63
CA LYS A 80 7.00 -14.40 24.04
C LYS A 80 8.17 -14.58 25.02
N ASN A 81 9.41 -14.80 24.53
CA ASN A 81 10.57 -15.12 25.36
C ASN A 81 11.85 -14.28 25.16
N HIS A 82 11.92 -13.25 24.29
CA HIS A 82 13.18 -12.47 24.14
C HIS A 82 12.98 -11.00 23.71
N SER A 83 13.82 -10.14 24.28
CA SER A 83 13.68 -8.68 24.38
C SER A 83 13.74 -7.89 23.06
N GLN A 84 13.15 -6.69 23.12
CA GLN A 84 13.07 -5.68 22.06
C GLN A 84 14.44 -5.21 21.57
N VAL A 85 14.94 -5.80 20.49
CA VAL A 85 15.82 -5.08 19.56
C VAL A 85 15.22 -5.21 18.18
N ALA A 86 14.23 -4.35 17.89
CA ALA A 86 13.90 -4.04 16.51
C ALA A 86 15.15 -3.41 15.89
N ASN A 87 15.85 -4.16 15.05
CA ASN A 87 17.05 -3.68 14.38
C ASN A 87 16.66 -2.46 13.54
N LYS A 88 17.34 -1.31 13.72
CA LYS A 88 17.04 -0.06 13.00
C LYS A 88 16.90 -0.28 11.49
N PHE A 89 17.73 -1.18 10.96
CA PHE A 89 17.71 -1.60 9.56
C PHE A 89 16.37 -2.20 9.11
N PHE A 90 15.76 -3.07 9.93
CA PHE A 90 14.44 -3.64 9.62
C PHE A 90 13.34 -2.57 9.62
N ALA A 91 13.41 -1.59 10.52
CA ALA A 91 12.44 -0.48 10.54
C ALA A 91 12.55 0.42 9.29
N TRP A 92 13.77 0.65 8.79
CA TRP A 92 14.00 1.36 7.53
C TRP A 92 13.50 0.59 6.31
N ILE A 93 13.80 -0.70 6.21
CA ILE A 93 13.29 -1.56 5.13
C ILE A 93 11.76 -1.51 5.12
N TRP A 94 11.16 -1.63 6.30
CA TRP A 94 9.72 -1.65 6.45
C TRP A 94 9.07 -0.34 5.97
N LEU A 95 9.64 0.80 6.36
CA LEU A 95 9.22 2.12 5.89
C LEU A 95 9.35 2.28 4.36
N LEU A 96 10.49 1.87 3.79
CA LEU A 96 10.73 1.98 2.35
C LEU A 96 9.76 1.12 1.54
N LEU A 97 9.45 -0.08 2.02
CA LEU A 97 8.46 -0.95 1.40
C LEU A 97 7.05 -0.35 1.48
N ASP A 98 6.63 0.14 2.65
CA ASP A 98 5.30 0.74 2.85
C ASP A 98 5.10 1.93 1.88
N GLN A 99 6.12 2.79 1.80
CA GLN A 99 6.12 3.96 0.95
C GLN A 99 6.17 3.60 -0.55
N GLY A 100 6.97 2.59 -0.92
CA GLY A 100 7.07 2.11 -2.30
C GLY A 100 5.75 1.53 -2.80
N VAL A 101 5.08 0.71 -1.99
CA VAL A 101 3.78 0.12 -2.33
C VAL A 101 2.70 1.21 -2.46
N ALA A 102 2.69 2.19 -1.55
CA ALA A 102 1.75 3.32 -1.62
C ALA A 102 1.91 4.13 -2.93
N TYR A 103 3.15 4.45 -3.31
CA TYR A 103 3.40 5.18 -4.56
C TYR A 103 3.08 4.36 -5.80
N ALA A 104 3.43 3.08 -5.82
CA ALA A 104 3.11 2.21 -6.95
C ALA A 104 1.60 2.10 -7.15
N MET A 105 0.83 1.89 -6.07
CA MET A 105 -0.63 1.85 -6.10
C MET A 105 -1.24 3.17 -6.54
N PHE A 106 -0.76 4.30 -6.03
CA PHE A 106 -1.25 5.61 -6.44
C PHE A 106 -0.98 5.87 -7.93
N ALA A 107 0.25 5.67 -8.37
CA ALA A 107 0.67 5.92 -9.75
C ALA A 107 -0.14 5.08 -10.74
N VAL A 108 -0.32 3.78 -10.46
CA VAL A 108 -1.07 2.90 -11.36
C VAL A 108 -2.57 3.20 -11.35
N THR A 109 -3.13 3.63 -10.21
CA THR A 109 -4.55 4.04 -10.12
C THR A 109 -4.79 5.32 -10.93
N VAL A 110 -3.89 6.30 -10.84
CA VAL A 110 -3.94 7.52 -11.64
C VAL A 110 -3.81 7.20 -13.12
N ALA A 111 -2.79 6.42 -13.52
CA ALA A 111 -2.61 6.02 -14.91
C ALA A 111 -3.84 5.26 -15.46
N ALA A 112 -4.42 4.36 -14.68
CA ALA A 112 -5.64 3.64 -15.04
C ALA A 112 -6.86 4.56 -15.16
N THR A 113 -6.93 5.60 -14.32
CA THR A 113 -7.97 6.63 -14.40
C THR A 113 -7.80 7.46 -15.66
N GLU A 114 -6.60 7.94 -15.96
CA GLU A 114 -6.30 8.68 -17.20
C GLU A 114 -6.64 7.84 -18.44
N GLY A 115 -6.14 6.60 -18.49
CA GLY A 115 -6.46 5.65 -19.56
C GLY A 115 -7.96 5.38 -19.71
N SER A 116 -8.69 5.30 -18.58
CA SER A 116 -10.15 5.14 -18.59
C SER A 116 -10.87 6.41 -19.04
N THR A 117 -10.37 7.60 -18.72
CA THR A 117 -10.98 8.87 -19.18
C THR A 117 -10.83 9.07 -20.69
N VAL A 118 -9.72 8.61 -21.26
CA VAL A 118 -9.52 8.57 -22.72
C VAL A 118 -10.49 7.59 -23.38
N ALA A 119 -10.76 6.45 -22.73
CA ALA A 119 -11.75 5.48 -23.19
C ALA A 119 -13.21 5.94 -23.02
N LEU A 120 -13.45 6.78 -22.00
CA LEU A 120 -14.74 7.40 -21.74
C LEU A 120 -15.04 8.45 -22.81
N ARG A 121 -14.27 9.54 -22.86
CA ARG A 121 -14.58 10.74 -23.68
C ARG A 121 -14.43 10.56 -25.20
N GLY A 122 -13.92 9.41 -25.63
CA GLY A 122 -13.48 9.19 -26.99
C GLY A 122 -12.37 10.17 -27.39
N VAL A 123 -11.69 9.89 -28.49
CA VAL A 123 -10.81 10.87 -29.13
C VAL A 123 -11.31 11.00 -30.55
N ASN A 124 -11.93 12.14 -30.86
CA ASN A 124 -12.49 12.42 -32.18
C ASN A 124 -11.43 12.32 -33.28
N ALA A 125 -10.18 12.69 -32.98
CA ALA A 125 -9.04 12.55 -33.89
C ALA A 125 -8.66 11.08 -34.19
N LEU A 126 -9.10 10.12 -33.38
CA LEU A 126 -8.85 8.68 -33.53
C LEU A 126 -10.11 7.88 -33.96
N GLN A 127 -11.23 8.56 -34.26
CA GLN A 127 -12.55 7.95 -34.52
C GLN A 127 -13.01 6.95 -33.44
N TRP A 128 -12.60 7.16 -32.18
CA TRP A 128 -12.93 6.24 -31.09
C TRP A 128 -14.29 6.60 -30.48
N SER A 129 -15.26 5.68 -30.57
CA SER A 129 -16.60 5.86 -30.01
C SER A 129 -16.63 5.62 -28.49
N GLU A 130 -17.50 6.35 -27.79
CA GLU A 130 -17.74 6.27 -26.34
C GLU A 130 -17.97 4.82 -25.89
N LEU A 131 -16.98 4.22 -25.24
CA LEU A 131 -17.02 2.80 -24.89
C LEU A 131 -18.10 2.51 -23.82
N CYS A 132 -18.36 3.47 -22.93
CA CYS A 132 -19.36 3.32 -21.86
C CYS A 132 -20.81 3.45 -22.34
N ASN A 133 -21.06 4.02 -23.54
CA ASN A 133 -22.40 4.00 -24.14
C ASN A 133 -22.78 2.57 -24.60
N ILE A 134 -21.78 1.77 -24.95
CA ILE A 134 -21.95 0.38 -25.41
C ILE A 134 -21.81 -0.61 -24.23
N TYR A 135 -20.88 -0.36 -23.29
CA TYR A 135 -20.52 -1.25 -22.19
C TYR A 135 -20.68 -0.61 -20.80
N GLY A 136 -21.86 -0.07 -20.52
CA GLY A 136 -22.13 0.67 -19.27
C GLY A 136 -21.93 -0.14 -17.97
N LYS A 137 -22.07 -1.47 -17.99
CA LYS A 137 -21.88 -2.33 -16.81
C LYS A 137 -20.40 -2.46 -16.43
N PHE A 138 -19.56 -2.83 -17.40
CA PHE A 138 -18.09 -2.88 -17.27
C PHE A 138 -17.53 -1.53 -16.81
N CYS A 139 -18.02 -0.44 -17.39
CA CYS A 139 -17.64 0.91 -17.01
C CYS A 139 -17.88 1.23 -15.52
N ARG A 140 -19.06 0.85 -15.00
CA ARG A 140 -19.38 1.03 -13.58
C ARG A 140 -18.51 0.15 -12.67
N GLN A 141 -18.21 -1.08 -13.09
CA GLN A 141 -17.33 -1.99 -12.34
C GLN A 141 -15.89 -1.44 -12.28
N VAL A 142 -15.32 -1.03 -13.42
CA VAL A 142 -13.99 -0.42 -13.48
C VAL A 142 -13.95 0.87 -12.64
N ALA A 143 -14.95 1.74 -12.74
CA ALA A 143 -15.03 2.95 -11.92
C ALA A 143 -15.06 2.62 -10.42
N GLY A 144 -15.85 1.63 -10.00
CA GLY A 144 -15.86 1.14 -8.62
C GLY A 144 -14.51 0.59 -8.16
N GLY A 145 -13.82 -0.16 -9.03
CA GLY A 145 -12.47 -0.67 -8.78
C GLY A 145 -11.46 0.45 -8.59
N LEU A 146 -11.47 1.47 -9.46
CA LEU A 146 -10.59 2.64 -9.35
C LEU A 146 -10.82 3.44 -8.05
N ILE A 147 -12.07 3.63 -7.65
CA ILE A 147 -12.41 4.25 -6.36
C ILE A 147 -11.83 3.45 -5.20
N CYS A 148 -11.96 2.11 -5.24
CA CYS A 148 -11.34 1.24 -4.24
C CYS A 148 -9.81 1.34 -4.25
N GLY A 149 -9.19 1.44 -5.44
CA GLY A 149 -7.74 1.66 -5.61
C GLY A 149 -7.27 2.98 -4.99
N PHE A 150 -8.00 4.07 -5.20
CA PHE A 150 -7.71 5.36 -4.56
C PHE A 150 -7.85 5.29 -3.05
N ALA A 151 -8.94 4.72 -2.53
CA ALA A 151 -9.13 4.50 -1.10
C ALA A 151 -7.99 3.66 -0.50
N ALA A 152 -7.56 2.60 -1.20
CA ALA A 152 -6.42 1.78 -0.80
C ALA A 152 -5.12 2.60 -0.75
N SER A 153 -4.84 3.42 -1.77
CA SER A 153 -3.63 4.27 -1.80
C SER A 153 -3.57 5.27 -0.64
N ILE A 154 -4.71 5.88 -0.28
CA ILE A 154 -4.81 6.80 0.86
C ILE A 154 -4.55 6.03 2.17
N ALA A 155 -5.16 4.87 2.34
CA ALA A 155 -4.92 4.03 3.52
C ALA A 155 -3.43 3.64 3.64
N MET A 156 -2.79 3.25 2.54
CA MET A 156 -1.36 2.91 2.48
C MET A 156 -0.45 4.11 2.80
N ALA A 157 -0.82 5.32 2.35
CA ALA A 157 -0.09 6.54 2.69
C ALA A 157 -0.16 6.83 4.21
N VAL A 158 -1.33 6.62 4.82
CA VAL A 158 -1.51 6.75 6.28
C VAL A 158 -0.67 5.69 7.02
N VAL A 159 -0.63 4.44 6.53
CA VAL A 159 0.24 3.39 7.09
C VAL A 159 1.72 3.80 7.03
N SER A 160 2.16 4.35 5.89
CA SER A 160 3.53 4.84 5.70
C SER A 160 3.89 5.94 6.72
N PHE A 161 2.94 6.83 7.01
CA PHE A 161 3.10 7.84 8.05
C PHE A 161 3.27 7.24 9.46
N PHE A 162 2.48 6.22 9.81
CA PHE A 162 2.66 5.49 11.09
C PHE A 162 4.03 4.80 11.16
N SER A 163 4.46 4.18 10.06
CA SER A 163 5.78 3.56 9.94
C SER A 163 6.91 4.57 10.17
N ALA A 164 6.82 5.76 9.56
CA ALA A 164 7.79 6.84 9.76
C ALA A 164 7.79 7.34 11.21
N ARG A 165 6.62 7.52 11.83
CA ARG A 165 6.52 7.91 13.25
C ARG A 165 7.17 6.89 14.17
N ASN A 166 6.98 5.59 13.92
CA ASN A 166 7.62 4.53 14.71
C ASN A 166 9.15 4.55 14.55
N LEU A 167 9.65 4.79 13.33
CA LEU A 167 11.08 4.94 13.06
C LEU A 167 11.69 6.14 13.82
N PHE A 168 11.05 7.31 13.76
CA PHE A 168 11.52 8.49 14.48
C PHE A 168 11.46 8.32 16.00
N LYS A 169 10.39 7.69 16.53
CA LYS A 169 10.31 7.33 17.95
C LYS A 169 11.48 6.41 18.33
N LEU A 170 11.80 5.41 17.53
CA LEU A 170 12.93 4.50 17.78
C LEU A 170 14.27 5.26 17.85
N TYR A 171 14.51 6.20 16.93
CA TYR A 171 15.72 7.02 16.94
C TYR A 171 15.81 7.92 18.17
N SER A 172 14.70 8.58 18.55
CA SER A 172 14.64 9.45 19.72
C SER A 172 14.96 8.71 21.03
N VAL A 173 14.51 7.46 21.16
CA VAL A 173 14.78 6.61 22.33
C VAL A 173 16.25 6.16 22.35
N HIS A 174 16.82 5.83 21.20
CA HIS A 174 18.24 5.48 21.11
C HIS A 174 19.13 6.66 21.50
N HIS A 175 18.87 7.84 20.94
CA HIS A 175 19.63 9.06 21.23
C HIS A 175 19.55 9.44 22.72
N ARG A 176 18.36 9.34 23.34
CA ARG A 176 18.20 9.57 24.78
C ARG A 176 19.03 8.59 25.62
N ARG A 177 19.06 7.31 25.24
CA ARG A 177 19.86 6.28 25.93
C ARG A 177 21.35 6.57 25.83
N GLU A 178 21.83 6.96 24.65
CA GLU A 178 23.22 7.33 24.41
C GLU A 178 23.66 8.52 25.27
N ILE A 179 22.87 9.61 25.31
CA ILE A 179 23.13 10.77 26.18
C ILE A 179 23.16 10.35 27.66
N SER A 180 22.22 9.50 28.10
CA SER A 180 22.19 9.03 29.48
C SER A 180 23.41 8.18 29.84
N GLY A 181 23.89 7.36 28.91
CA GLY A 181 25.11 6.56 29.06
C GLY A 181 26.36 7.44 29.15
N LEU A 182 26.47 8.44 28.27
CA LEU A 182 27.57 9.42 28.30
C LEU A 182 27.60 10.21 29.61
N LYS A 183 26.44 10.68 30.08
CA LYS A 183 26.35 11.35 31.39
C LYS A 183 26.80 10.43 32.52
N LYS A 184 26.34 9.18 32.55
CA LYS A 184 26.72 8.20 33.58
C LYS A 184 28.22 7.92 33.55
N TRP A 185 28.81 7.74 32.38
CA TRP A 185 30.25 7.52 32.23
C TRP A 185 31.07 8.73 32.71
N ARG A 186 30.64 9.95 32.36
CA ARG A 186 31.26 11.19 32.83
C ARG A 186 31.22 11.34 34.36
N TRP A 187 30.10 11.00 34.99
CA TRP A 187 29.97 11.00 36.45
C TRP A 187 30.90 9.99 37.12
N ASN A 188 30.99 8.78 36.57
CA ASN A 188 31.88 7.74 37.09
C ASN A 188 33.35 8.19 37.03
N LEU A 189 33.76 8.84 35.94
CA LEU A 189 35.12 9.36 35.78
C LEU A 189 35.48 10.43 36.80
N PHE A 190 34.54 11.35 37.08
CA PHE A 190 34.72 12.41 38.06
C PHE A 190 34.89 11.84 39.48
N TYR A 191 34.08 10.83 39.84
CA TYR A 191 34.21 10.13 41.12
C TYR A 191 35.54 9.39 41.27
N SER A 192 36.02 8.73 40.21
CA SER A 192 37.31 8.02 40.25
C SER A 192 38.55 8.92 40.29
N SER A 193 38.44 10.21 39.95
CA SER A 193 39.53 11.18 40.14
C SER A 193 39.62 11.74 41.56
N PHE A 194 38.61 11.50 42.39
CA PHE A 194 38.52 12.04 43.76
C PHE A 194 38.71 10.96 44.85
N SER A 195 39.04 9.73 44.44
CA SER A 195 39.40 8.60 45.30
C SER A 195 40.86 8.21 45.06
#